data_AF-A1ZRU4-F1
#
_entry.id   AF-A1ZRU4-F1
#
_cell.length_a   1.000
_cell.length_b   1.000
_cell.length_c   1.000
_cell.angle_alpha   90.00
_cell.angle_beta   90.00
_cell.angle_gamma   90.00
#
_symmetry.space_group_name_H-M   'P 1'
#
loop_
_entity.id
_entity.type
_entity.pdbx_description
1 polymer ?
#
loop_
_entity_poly.entity_id
_entity_poly.type
_entity_poly.pdbx_seq_one_letter_code
_entity_poly.pdbx_strand_id
1 'polypeptide(L)'
;MGLFNINKLTNNLADYIDTKVELVKLDTQEQIIKAVIVMFELLIVVVIVTIVMVFLNLTLAYYLNSVLGGSYIGFMIVAGVHLMLLALLWLKKRAIRRGFEHTMYQMITQTEKKDSNEKERKQQPKRLPE
;
A
#
# COMPACT_ATOMS: atom_id res chain seq x y z
N MET A 1 -38.32 -19.64 42.66
CA MET A 1 -36.88 -19.38 42.86
C MET A 1 -36.10 -19.67 41.58
N GLY A 2 -36.16 -18.79 40.57
CA GLY A 2 -35.55 -19.05 39.24
C GLY A 2 -34.89 -17.85 38.57
N LEU A 3 -34.75 -16.71 39.27
CA LEU A 3 -34.29 -15.45 38.69
C LEU A 3 -32.88 -15.04 39.14
N PHE A 4 -32.22 -15.82 40.01
CA PHE A 4 -31.00 -15.38 40.71
C PHE A 4 -29.67 -15.86 40.10
N ASN A 5 -29.66 -16.66 39.04
CA ASN A 5 -28.41 -17.19 38.48
C ASN A 5 -27.96 -16.54 37.16
N ILE A 6 -28.84 -15.82 36.47
CA ILE A 6 -28.52 -15.18 35.19
C ILE A 6 -27.71 -13.89 35.45
N ASN A 7 -28.07 -13.11 36.46
CA ASN A 7 -27.32 -11.90 36.83
C ASN A 7 -25.88 -12.18 37.30
N LYS A 8 -25.61 -13.33 37.93
CA LYS A 8 -24.24 -13.69 38.32
C LYS A 8 -23.36 -14.05 37.12
N LEU A 9 -23.92 -14.73 36.12
CA LEU A 9 -23.22 -15.04 34.87
C LEU A 9 -22.99 -13.77 34.04
N THR A 10 -23.99 -12.89 33.97
CA THR A 10 -23.88 -11.59 33.31
C THR A 10 -22.84 -10.69 33.97
N ASN A 11 -22.76 -10.65 35.31
CA ASN A 11 -21.76 -9.82 35.99
C ASN A 11 -20.33 -10.33 35.80
N ASN A 12 -20.08 -11.64 35.87
CA ASN A 12 -18.74 -12.18 35.61
C ASN A 12 -18.34 -12.03 34.12
N LEU A 13 -19.31 -12.12 33.21
CA LEU A 13 -19.08 -11.87 31.79
C LEU A 13 -18.86 -10.38 31.51
N ALA A 14 -19.55 -9.50 32.22
CA ALA A 14 -19.36 -8.05 32.14
C ALA A 14 -17.95 -7.65 32.61
N ASP A 15 -17.47 -8.16 33.75
CA ASP A 15 -16.09 -7.93 34.22
C ASP A 15 -15.03 -8.44 33.22
N TYR A 16 -15.30 -9.59 32.59
CA TYR A 16 -14.41 -10.15 31.57
C TYR A 16 -14.40 -9.32 30.29
N ILE A 17 -15.56 -8.79 29.89
CA ILE A 17 -15.69 -7.87 28.74
C ILE A 17 -15.04 -6.52 29.06
N ASP A 18 -15.23 -5.96 30.26
CA ASP A 18 -14.60 -4.70 30.68
C ASP A 18 -13.07 -4.82 30.68
N THR A 19 -12.53 -5.93 31.21
CA THR A 19 -11.08 -6.19 31.18
C THR A 19 -10.55 -6.36 29.75
N LYS A 20 -11.30 -7.04 28.87
CA LYS A 20 -10.97 -7.18 27.44
C LYS A 20 -11.03 -5.84 26.71
N VAL A 21 -12.02 -5.01 27.02
CA VAL A 21 -12.17 -3.66 26.46
C VAL A 21 -11.02 -2.77 26.89
N GLU A 22 -10.57 -2.86 28.15
CA GLU A 22 -9.43 -2.10 28.65
C GLU A 22 -8.11 -2.52 27.97
N LEU A 23 -7.90 -3.83 27.77
CA LEU A 23 -6.77 -4.35 26.98
C LEU A 23 -6.80 -3.90 25.52
N VAL A 24 -7.98 -3.92 24.87
CA VAL A 24 -8.14 -3.43 23.49
C VAL A 24 -7.90 -1.92 23.42
N LYS A 25 -8.31 -1.15 24.43
CA LYS A 25 -8.07 0.29 24.48
C LYS A 25 -6.58 0.61 24.55
N LEU A 26 -5.85 -0.12 25.40
CA LEU A 26 -4.41 0.05 25.57
C LEU A 26 -3.64 -0.37 24.29
N ASP A 27 -3.99 -1.52 23.71
CA ASP A 27 -3.35 -2.04 22.51
C ASP A 27 -3.66 -1.16 21.29
N THR A 28 -4.88 -0.64 21.17
CA THR A 28 -5.24 0.32 20.12
C THR A 28 -4.46 1.62 20.28
N GLN A 29 -4.29 2.13 21.51
CA GLN A 29 -3.51 3.34 21.77
C GLN A 29 -2.03 3.14 21.41
N GLU A 30 -1.43 2.01 21.77
CA GLU A 30 -0.04 1.70 21.43
C GLU A 30 0.15 1.53 19.91
N GLN A 31 -0.79 0.87 19.23
CA GLN A 31 -0.77 0.73 17.77
C GLN A 31 -0.93 2.07 17.05
N ILE A 32 -1.81 2.96 17.52
CA ILE A 32 -1.96 4.32 16.97
C ILE A 32 -0.66 5.10 17.15
N ILE A 33 -0.04 5.06 18.33
CA ILE A 33 1.23 5.75 18.58
C ILE A 33 2.32 5.22 17.64
N LYS A 34 2.47 3.90 17.51
CA LYS A 34 3.44 3.29 16.58
C LYS A 34 3.17 3.69 15.13
N ALA A 35 1.92 3.67 14.69
CA ALA A 35 1.54 4.08 13.33
C ALA A 35 1.86 5.56 13.07
N VAL A 36 1.58 6.43 14.03
CA VAL A 36 1.89 7.87 13.96
C VAL A 36 3.41 8.08 13.88
N ILE A 37 4.20 7.41 14.71
CA ILE A 37 5.67 7.50 14.68
C ILE A 37 6.22 7.11 13.30
N VAL A 38 5.79 5.98 12.76
CA VAL A 38 6.21 5.52 11.42
C VAL A 38 5.77 6.51 10.33
N MET A 39 4.55 7.05 10.43
CA MET A 39 4.07 8.07 9.49
C MET A 39 4.94 9.33 9.54
N PHE A 40 5.29 9.82 10.74
CA PHE A 40 6.12 11.01 10.90
C PHE A 40 7.54 10.78 10.38
N GLU A 41 8.15 9.63 10.68
CA GLU A 41 9.47 9.27 10.18
C GLU A 41 9.49 9.24 8.64
N LEU A 42 8.50 8.59 8.04
CA LEU A 42 8.34 8.54 6.59
C LEU A 42 8.07 9.93 6.00
N LEU A 43 7.24 10.75 6.66
CA LEU A 43 6.92 12.09 6.21
C LEU A 43 8.17 12.97 6.15
N ILE A 44 9.02 12.93 7.19
CA ILE A 44 10.27 13.69 7.23
C ILE A 44 11.17 13.31 6.06
N VAL A 45 11.37 12.00 5.82
CA VAL A 45 12.18 11.50 4.72
C VAL A 45 11.62 11.95 3.37
N VAL A 46 10.31 11.77 3.15
CA VAL A 46 9.63 12.16 1.90
C VAL A 46 9.75 13.65 1.65
N VAL A 47 9.60 14.49 2.67
CA VAL A 47 9.74 15.95 2.55
C VAL A 47 11.16 16.33 2.12
N ILE A 48 12.19 15.77 2.77
CA ILE A 48 13.59 16.06 2.42
C ILE A 48 13.88 15.63 0.98
N VAL A 49 13.49 14.41 0.60
CA VAL A 49 13.68 13.88 -0.76
C VAL A 49 12.95 14.75 -1.78
N THR A 50 11.73 15.21 -1.46
CA THR A 50 10.95 16.09 -2.34
C THR A 50 11.67 17.43 -2.53
N ILE A 51 12.19 18.04 -1.47
CA ILE A 51 12.95 19.28 -1.56
C ILE A 51 14.17 19.09 -2.47
N VAL A 52 14.97 18.05 -2.25
CA VAL A 52 16.14 17.74 -3.10
C VAL A 52 15.72 17.57 -4.56
N MET A 53 14.64 16.83 -4.81
CA MET A 53 14.12 16.59 -6.16
C MET A 53 13.65 17.88 -6.85
N VAL A 54 13.03 18.81 -6.12
CA VAL A 54 12.65 20.14 -6.63
C VAL A 54 13.89 20.95 -6.99
N PHE A 55 14.90 20.98 -6.12
CA PHE A 55 16.16 21.66 -6.41
C PHE A 55 16.86 21.08 -7.64
N LEU A 56 16.90 19.76 -7.79
CA LEU A 56 17.45 19.10 -8.98
C LEU A 56 16.73 19.54 -10.26
N ASN A 57 15.39 19.59 -10.23
CA ASN A 57 14.60 20.08 -11.38
C ASN A 57 14.89 21.56 -11.67
N LEU A 58 15.03 22.37 -10.63
CA LEU A 58 15.36 23.79 -10.77
C LEU A 58 16.74 23.98 -11.40
N THR A 59 17.75 23.25 -10.92
CA THR A 59 19.11 23.24 -11.51
C THR A 59 19.07 22.78 -12.96
N LEU A 60 18.32 21.72 -13.28
CA LEU A 60 18.21 21.22 -14.65
C LEU A 60 17.54 22.26 -15.57
N ALA A 61 16.49 22.92 -15.10
CA ALA A 61 15.82 23.98 -15.83
C ALA A 61 16.73 25.19 -16.05
N TYR A 62 17.51 25.56 -15.04
CA TYR A 62 18.49 26.65 -15.11
C TYR A 62 19.66 26.32 -16.03
N TYR A 63 20.14 25.09 -16.02
CA TYR A 63 21.18 24.62 -16.96
C TYR A 63 20.67 24.67 -18.41
N LEU A 64 19.43 24.27 -18.65
CA LEU A 64 18.81 24.41 -19.98
C LEU A 64 18.66 25.88 -20.38
N ASN A 65 18.39 26.75 -19.41
CA ASN A 65 18.29 28.19 -19.59
C ASN A 65 19.62 28.82 -20.05
N SER A 66 20.74 28.41 -19.44
CA SER A 66 22.07 28.94 -19.76
C SER A 66 22.54 28.52 -21.16
N VAL A 67 22.22 27.30 -21.60
CA VAL A 67 22.55 26.82 -22.95
C VAL A 67 21.72 27.52 -24.03
N LEU A 68 20.45 27.86 -23.74
CA LEU A 68 19.54 28.50 -24.69
C LEU A 68 19.56 30.04 -24.64
N GLY A 69 20.33 30.64 -23.72
CA GLY A 69 20.60 32.08 -23.69
C GLY A 69 19.43 32.99 -23.27
N GLY A 70 18.34 32.46 -22.72
CA GLY A 70 17.16 33.24 -22.35
C GLY A 70 16.53 32.86 -21.02
N SER A 71 16.39 33.85 -20.11
CA SER A 71 15.95 33.72 -18.70
C SER A 71 14.70 32.87 -18.42
N TYR A 72 13.83 32.62 -19.40
CA TYR A 72 12.56 31.90 -19.20
C TYR A 72 12.39 30.67 -20.10
N ILE A 73 13.26 30.47 -21.09
CA ILE A 73 13.07 29.42 -22.10
C ILE A 73 13.29 28.02 -21.51
N GLY A 74 14.25 27.89 -20.59
CA GLY A 74 14.52 26.60 -19.92
C GLY A 74 13.32 26.06 -19.14
N PHE A 75 12.57 26.93 -18.45
CA PHE A 75 11.36 26.52 -17.73
C PHE A 75 10.22 26.16 -18.69
N MET A 76 10.05 26.89 -19.79
CA MET A 76 9.02 26.61 -20.79
C MET A 76 9.24 25.25 -21.47
N ILE A 77 10.49 24.89 -21.77
CA ILE A 77 10.83 23.57 -22.34
C ILE A 77 10.61 22.46 -21.32
N VAL A 78 11.08 22.62 -20.07
CA VAL A 78 10.87 21.60 -19.03
C VAL A 78 9.37 21.40 -18.76
N ALA A 79 8.58 22.48 -18.71
CA ALA A 79 7.13 22.42 -18.60
C ALA A 79 6.50 21.72 -19.82
N GLY A 80 6.94 22.04 -21.03
CA GLY A 80 6.48 21.40 -22.27
C GLY A 80 6.76 19.90 -22.30
N VAL A 81 7.96 19.48 -21.88
CA VAL A 81 8.33 18.05 -21.79
C VAL A 81 7.48 17.33 -20.74
N HIS A 82 7.27 17.92 -19.56
CA HIS A 82 6.41 17.34 -18.54
C HIS A 82 4.95 17.24 -18.99
N LEU A 83 4.45 18.24 -19.71
CA LEU A 83 3.09 18.27 -20.26
C LEU A 83 2.93 17.21 -21.36
N MET A 84 3.94 17.05 -22.23
CA MET A 84 3.98 16.02 -23.26
C MET A 84 4.05 14.61 -22.66
N LEU A 85 4.85 14.40 -21.60
CA LEU A 85 4.88 13.17 -20.82
C LEU A 85 3.52 12.86 -20.18
N LEU A 86 2.87 13.86 -19.58
CA LEU A 86 1.53 13.75 -19.01
C LEU A 86 0.50 13.39 -20.08
N ALA A 87 0.54 14.02 -21.25
CA ALA A 87 -0.33 13.70 -22.38
C ALA A 87 -0.12 12.26 -22.85
N LEU A 88 1.13 11.81 -22.95
CA LEU A 88 1.47 10.42 -23.30
C LEU A 88 0.96 9.43 -22.24
N LEU A 89 1.13 9.74 -20.96
CA LEU A 89 0.60 8.97 -19.84
C LEU A 89 -0.92 8.90 -19.87
N TRP A 90 -1.61 9.99 -20.23
CA TRP A 90 -3.07 10.01 -20.37
C TRP A 90 -3.56 9.15 -21.53
N LEU A 91 -2.89 9.21 -22.67
CA LEU A 91 -3.16 8.34 -23.83
C LEU A 91 -2.90 6.86 -23.47
N LYS A 92 -1.78 6.58 -22.79
CA LYS A 92 -1.43 5.24 -22.30
C LYS A 92 -2.22 4.81 -21.07
N LYS A 93 -2.97 5.67 -20.38
CA LYS A 93 -3.76 5.30 -19.20
C LYS A 93 -4.76 4.19 -19.52
N ARG A 94 -5.32 4.19 -20.74
CA ARG A 94 -6.17 3.09 -21.26
C ARG A 94 -5.39 1.80 -21.55
N ALA A 95 -4.10 1.88 -21.85
CA ALA A 95 -3.23 0.71 -22.05
C ALA A 95 -2.71 0.16 -20.71
N ILE A 96 -2.35 1.04 -19.77
CA ILE A 96 -1.87 0.68 -18.42
C ILE A 96 -2.99 -0.02 -17.64
N ARG A 97 -4.24 0.48 -17.71
CA ARG A 97 -5.39 -0.21 -17.10
C ARG A 97 -5.56 -1.65 -17.60
N ARG A 98 -5.45 -1.86 -18.91
CA ARG A 98 -5.56 -3.19 -19.54
C ARG A 98 -4.38 -4.11 -19.19
N GLY A 99 -3.18 -3.56 -19.03
CA GLY A 99 -2.00 -4.31 -18.57
C GLY A 99 -2.11 -4.73 -17.10
N PHE A 100 -2.61 -3.84 -16.22
CA PHE A 100 -2.82 -4.14 -14.81
C PHE A 100 -3.86 -5.24 -14.59
N GLU A 101 -4.95 -5.22 -15.36
CA GLU A 101 -5.96 -6.29 -15.34
C GLU A 101 -5.32 -7.65 -15.67
N HIS A 102 -4.48 -7.73 -16.71
CA HIS A 102 -3.82 -8.98 -17.08
C HIS A 102 -2.82 -9.47 -16.02
N THR A 103 -2.07 -8.56 -15.37
CA THR A 103 -1.17 -8.89 -14.25
C THR A 103 -1.92 -9.34 -13.00
N MET A 104 -3.10 -8.77 -12.73
CA MET A 104 -3.94 -9.17 -11.61
C MET A 104 -4.64 -10.52 -11.87
N TYR A 105 -5.14 -10.76 -13.09
CA TYR A 105 -5.73 -12.06 -13.45
C TYR A 105 -4.74 -13.21 -13.31
N GLN A 106 -3.49 -13.05 -13.76
CA GLN A 106 -2.50 -14.12 -13.65
C GLN A 106 -2.04 -14.40 -12.20
N MET A 107 -2.08 -13.41 -11.30
CA MET A 107 -1.82 -13.63 -9.87
C MET A 107 -2.96 -14.41 -9.19
N ILE A 108 -4.21 -14.15 -9.56
CA ILE A 108 -5.38 -14.86 -9.01
C ILE A 108 -5.50 -16.27 -9.61
N THR A 109 -5.32 -16.45 -10.92
CA THR A 109 -5.45 -17.75 -11.59
C THR A 109 -4.26 -18.70 -11.32
N GLN A 110 -3.05 -18.17 -11.06
CA GLN A 110 -1.94 -19.00 -10.56
C GLN A 110 -2.20 -19.53 -9.15
N THR A 111 -2.99 -18.80 -8.34
CA THR A 111 -3.37 -19.23 -7.00
C THR A 111 -4.40 -20.38 -7.05
N GLU A 112 -5.36 -20.36 -7.98
CA GLU A 112 -6.31 -21.46 -8.16
C GLU A 112 -5.72 -22.73 -8.78
N LYS A 113 -4.89 -22.63 -9.85
CA LYS A 113 -4.30 -23.82 -10.49
C LYS A 113 -3.31 -24.57 -9.57
N LYS A 114 -2.66 -23.87 -8.65
CA LYS A 114 -1.73 -24.46 -7.68
C LYS A 114 -2.49 -25.27 -6.61
N ASP A 115 -3.68 -24.84 -6.21
CA ASP A 115 -4.51 -25.53 -5.21
C ASP A 115 -5.22 -26.78 -5.78
N SER A 116 -5.55 -26.80 -7.08
CA SER A 116 -6.11 -28.00 -7.74
C SER A 116 -5.09 -29.13 -7.91
N ASN A 117 -3.85 -28.81 -8.31
CA ASN A 117 -2.80 -29.81 -8.57
C ASN A 117 -2.25 -30.44 -7.26
N GLU A 118 -2.22 -29.67 -6.17
CA GLU A 118 -1.84 -30.20 -4.86
C GLU A 118 -2.90 -31.15 -4.26
N LYS A 119 -4.18 -30.93 -4.56
CA LYS A 119 -5.27 -31.84 -4.17
C LYS A 119 -5.24 -33.16 -4.95
N GLU A 120 -4.94 -33.13 -6.26
CA GLU A 120 -4.76 -34.35 -7.07
C GLU A 120 -3.54 -35.18 -6.61
N ARG A 121 -2.43 -34.52 -6.26
CA ARG A 121 -1.20 -35.19 -5.81
C ARG A 121 -1.33 -35.83 -4.41
N LYS A 122 -2.24 -35.34 -3.57
CA LYS A 122 -2.53 -35.92 -2.24
C LYS A 122 -3.58 -37.05 -2.29
N GLN A 123 -4.30 -37.22 -3.40
CA GLN A 123 -5.31 -38.28 -3.56
C GLN A 123 -4.81 -39.53 -4.30
N GLN A 124 -3.62 -39.52 -4.89
CA GLN A 124 -3.03 -40.73 -5.45
C GLN A 124 -2.36 -41.53 -4.33
N PRO A 125 -2.87 -42.71 -3.93
CA PRO A 125 -2.31 -43.46 -2.82
C PRO A 125 -0.91 -43.94 -3.22
N LYS A 126 0.05 -43.63 -2.35
CA LYS A 126 1.45 -44.08 -2.41
C LYS A 126 1.47 -45.61 -2.47
N ARG A 127 1.51 -46.19 -3.67
CA ARG A 127 1.79 -47.62 -3.84
C ARG A 127 3.23 -47.85 -3.39
N LEU A 128 3.35 -48.57 -2.29
CA LEU A 128 4.60 -49.05 -1.71
C LEU A 128 5.27 -49.99 -2.74
N PRO A 129 6.53 -49.76 -3.12
CA PRO A 129 7.24 -50.71 -3.96
C PRO A 129 7.53 -51.97 -3.14
N GLU A 130 7.12 -53.12 -3.68
CA GLU A 130 7.47 -54.47 -3.18
C GLU A 130 8.98 -54.72 -3.23
#